data_AF-R7QXH0-F1
#
_entry.id   AF-R7QXH0-F1
#
_cell.length_a   1.000
_cell.length_b   1.000
_cell.length_c   1.000
_cell.angle_alpha   90.00
_cell.angle_beta   90.00
_cell.angle_gamma   90.00
#
_symmetry.space_group_name_H-M   'P 1'
#
loop_
_entity.id
_entity.type
_entity.pdbx_description
1 polymer ?
#
loop_
_entity_poly.entity_id
_entity_poly.type
_entity_poly.pdbx_seq_one_letter_code
_entity_poly.pdbx_strand_id
1 'polypeptide(L)'
;MEEKIKQLYMEINYIGYRRLESRKNDYIEQAKKRLPMIEEFTTWFLSGNQFGIEDELYQALQANLLTILDDIVTAAKENDTVLMLDALESGISEYLTMFVPEEYFAGKKVLVQ
;
A
#
# COMPACT_ATOMS: atom_id res chain seq x y z
N MET A 1 10.52 5.47 10.29
CA MET A 1 9.31 5.07 9.54
C MET A 1 9.49 5.30 8.05
N GLU A 2 9.98 6.47 7.63
CA GLU A 2 10.26 6.79 6.23
C GLU A 2 10.91 5.66 5.40
N GLU A 3 12.03 5.07 5.86
CA GLU A 3 12.68 3.96 5.14
C GLU A 3 11.79 2.70 5.02
N LYS A 4 10.95 2.44 6.02
CA LYS A 4 9.99 1.33 5.98
C LYS A 4 8.85 1.58 4.99
N ILE A 5 8.39 2.83 4.89
CA ILE A 5 7.40 3.26 3.90
C ILE A 5 7.98 3.11 2.48
N LYS A 6 9.19 3.59 2.25
CA LYS A 6 9.91 3.41 0.98
C LYS A 6 10.07 1.93 0.63
N GLN A 7 10.41 1.11 1.62
CA GLN A 7 10.54 -0.34 1.43
C GLN A 7 9.19 -0.99 1.08
N LEU A 8 8.12 -0.66 1.81
CA LEU A 8 6.78 -1.19 1.53
C LEU A 8 6.31 -0.79 0.13
N TYR A 9 6.50 0.48 -0.24
CA TYR A 9 6.18 0.97 -1.58
C TYR A 9 6.92 0.17 -2.66
N MET A 10 8.24 -0.04 -2.51
CA MET A 10 9.01 -0.85 -3.46
C MET A 10 8.52 -2.30 -3.52
N GLU A 11 8.21 -2.92 -2.38
CA GLU A 11 7.73 -4.30 -2.32
C GLU A 11 6.38 -4.48 -3.03
N ILE A 12 5.44 -3.55 -2.83
CA ILE A 12 4.13 -3.55 -3.52
C ILE A 12 4.33 -3.44 -5.03
N ASN A 13 5.09 -2.44 -5.50
CA ASN A 13 5.37 -2.27 -6.92
C ASN A 13 6.10 -3.47 -7.54
N TYR A 14 7.03 -4.09 -6.79
CA TYR A 14 7.77 -5.26 -7.24
C TYR A 14 6.88 -6.50 -7.41
N ILE A 15 5.94 -6.75 -6.49
CA ILE A 15 5.03 -7.90 -6.63
C ILE A 15 4.06 -7.72 -7.80
N GLY A 16 3.62 -6.48 -8.05
CA GLY A 16 2.84 -6.11 -9.24
C GLY A 16 3.60 -6.38 -10.53
N TYR A 17 4.83 -5.87 -10.62
CA TYR A 17 5.71 -6.10 -11.76
C TYR A 17 5.96 -7.59 -12.02
N ARG A 18 6.28 -8.38 -10.99
CA ARG A 18 6.52 -9.82 -11.13
C ARG A 18 5.31 -10.59 -11.61
N ARG A 19 4.09 -10.16 -11.28
CA ARG A 19 2.87 -10.77 -11.81
C ARG A 19 2.80 -10.64 -13.33
N LEU A 20 3.19 -9.49 -13.88
CA LEU A 20 3.19 -9.26 -15.33
C LEU A 20 4.21 -10.15 -16.05
N GLU A 21 5.35 -10.43 -15.41
CA GLU A 21 6.41 -11.26 -15.99
C GLU A 21 6.16 -12.78 -15.82
N SER A 22 5.49 -13.20 -14.74
CA SER A 22 5.36 -14.61 -14.40
C SER A 22 4.00 -15.19 -14.82
N ARG A 23 4.02 -16.43 -15.34
CA ARG A 23 2.77 -17.21 -15.57
C ARG A 23 2.20 -17.84 -14.29
N LYS A 24 2.81 -17.58 -13.12
CA LYS A 24 2.36 -18.11 -11.83
C LYS A 24 1.43 -17.11 -11.15
N ASN A 25 0.27 -17.57 -10.71
CA ASN A 25 -0.67 -16.76 -9.94
C ASN A 25 -0.37 -16.88 -8.43
N ASP A 26 0.84 -16.49 -7.99
CA ASP A 26 1.22 -16.48 -6.57
C ASP A 26 1.07 -15.09 -5.91
N TYR A 27 0.43 -14.14 -6.61
CA TYR A 27 0.31 -12.75 -6.17
C TYR A 27 -0.29 -12.61 -4.77
N ILE A 28 -1.40 -13.31 -4.49
CA ILE A 28 -2.04 -13.30 -3.16
C ILE A 28 -1.07 -13.76 -2.07
N GLU A 29 -0.32 -14.84 -2.32
CA GLU A 29 0.64 -15.39 -1.34
C GLU A 29 1.84 -14.45 -1.14
N GLN A 30 2.24 -13.72 -2.18
CA GLN A 30 3.24 -12.67 -2.05
C GLN A 30 2.68 -11.47 -1.26
N ALA A 31 1.47 -11.00 -1.57
CA ALA A 31 0.80 -9.92 -0.86
C ALA A 31 0.67 -10.21 0.64
N LYS A 32 0.24 -11.44 1.00
CA LYS A 32 0.10 -11.88 2.40
C LYS A 32 1.39 -11.71 3.22
N LYS A 33 2.56 -11.91 2.61
CA LYS A 33 3.86 -11.72 3.29
C LYS A 33 4.17 -10.28 3.65
N ARG A 34 3.49 -9.30 3.04
CA ARG A 34 3.68 -7.87 3.26
C ARG A 34 2.66 -7.30 4.25
N LEU A 35 1.64 -8.07 4.63
CA LEU A 35 0.64 -7.66 5.63
C LEU A 35 1.25 -7.11 6.92
N PRO A 36 2.33 -7.66 7.49
CA PRO A 36 2.94 -7.08 8.69
C PRO A 36 3.49 -5.67 8.48
N MET A 37 4.03 -5.37 7.29
CA MET A 37 4.52 -4.03 6.95
C MET A 37 3.36 -3.05 6.71
N ILE A 38 2.27 -3.55 6.10
CA ILE A 38 1.03 -2.76 5.91
C ILE A 38 0.42 -2.43 7.26
N GLU A 39 0.29 -3.41 8.15
CA GLU A 39 -0.20 -3.22 9.53
C GLU A 39 0.67 -2.25 10.32
N GLU A 40 2.00 -2.35 10.20
CA GLU A 40 2.92 -1.40 10.85
C GLU A 40 2.68 0.04 10.34
N PHE A 41 2.55 0.22 9.02
CA PHE A 41 2.27 1.52 8.43
C PHE A 41 0.92 2.08 8.88
N THR A 42 -0.15 1.28 8.81
CA THR A 42 -1.50 1.74 9.16
C THR A 42 -1.63 2.04 10.64
N THR A 43 -1.02 1.24 11.52
CA THR A 43 -0.97 1.54 12.95
C THR A 43 -0.26 2.85 13.23
N TRP A 44 0.87 3.10 12.56
CA TRP A 44 1.60 4.35 12.68
C TRP A 44 0.77 5.55 12.20
N PHE A 45 0.13 5.45 11.03
CA PHE A 45 -0.72 6.51 10.50
C PHE A 45 -1.90 6.80 11.44
N LEU A 46 -2.53 5.76 12.01
CA LEU A 46 -3.72 5.87 12.87
C LEU A 46 -3.42 6.27 14.32
N SER A 47 -2.15 6.28 14.74
CA SER A 47 -1.73 6.56 16.13
C SER A 47 -2.03 7.99 16.62
N GLY A 48 -2.54 8.85 15.74
CA GLY A 48 -2.96 10.21 16.03
C GLY A 48 -2.60 11.15 14.87
N ASN A 49 -3.23 12.34 14.85
CA ASN A 49 -3.00 13.36 13.83
C ASN A 49 -1.64 14.08 14.03
N GLN A 50 -0.56 13.31 14.02
CA GLN A 50 0.81 13.77 14.27
C GLN A 50 1.37 14.66 13.14
N PHE A 51 0.65 14.74 12.01
CA PHE A 51 1.02 15.51 10.83
C PHE A 51 0.35 16.89 10.77
N GLY A 52 -0.55 17.19 11.71
CA GLY A 52 -1.32 18.44 11.71
C GLY A 52 -2.24 18.57 10.50
N ILE A 53 -2.77 17.44 10.01
CA ILE A 53 -3.80 17.41 8.96
C ILE A 53 -5.07 18.06 9.54
N GLU A 54 -5.90 18.66 8.71
CA GLU A 54 -7.20 19.15 9.17
C GLU A 54 -8.06 17.97 9.67
N ASP A 55 -8.81 18.14 10.76
CA ASP A 55 -9.43 17.00 11.47
C ASP A 55 -10.47 16.27 10.63
N GLU A 56 -11.30 16.96 9.84
CA GLU A 56 -12.28 16.35 8.94
C GLU A 56 -11.59 15.56 7.82
N LEU A 57 -10.54 16.13 7.23
CA LEU A 57 -9.70 15.46 6.24
C LEU A 57 -8.99 14.24 6.85
N TYR A 58 -8.46 14.36 8.06
CA TYR A 58 -7.81 13.24 8.74
C TYR A 58 -8.80 12.10 8.98
N GLN A 59 -10.01 12.40 9.47
CA GLN A 59 -11.07 11.40 9.64
C GLN A 59 -11.45 10.72 8.31
N ALA A 60 -11.54 11.49 7.21
CA ALA A 60 -11.80 10.94 5.89
C ALA A 60 -10.68 9.99 5.42
N LEU A 61 -9.42 10.38 5.63
CA LEU A 61 -8.26 9.55 5.31
C LEU A 61 -8.22 8.27 6.15
N GLN A 62 -8.59 8.34 7.43
CA GLN A 62 -8.70 7.17 8.30
C GLN A 62 -9.78 6.21 7.81
N ALA A 63 -10.97 6.74 7.48
CA ALA A 63 -12.09 5.93 7.00
C ALA A 63 -11.74 5.20 5.69
N ASN A 64 -11.14 5.91 4.73
CA ASN A 64 -10.70 5.33 3.47
C ASN A 64 -9.60 4.26 3.69
N LEU A 65 -8.59 4.54 4.53
CA LEU A 65 -7.56 3.54 4.85
C LEU A 65 -8.15 2.26 5.46
N LEU A 66 -9.16 2.39 6.32
CA LEU A 66 -9.86 1.23 6.88
C LEU A 66 -10.63 0.44 5.83
N THR A 67 -11.24 1.10 4.84
CA THR A 67 -11.89 0.43 3.69
C THR A 67 -10.86 -0.36 2.88
N ILE A 68 -9.71 0.23 2.56
CA ILE A 68 -8.63 -0.46 1.83
C ILE A 68 -8.15 -1.70 2.60
N LEU A 69 -8.02 -1.60 3.94
CA LEU A 69 -7.64 -2.74 4.77
C LEU A 69 -8.69 -3.86 4.74
N ASP A 70 -9.98 -3.52 4.72
CA ASP A 70 -11.06 -4.51 4.60
C ASP A 70 -11.04 -5.19 3.23
N ASP A 71 -10.74 -4.45 2.16
CA ASP A 71 -10.56 -5.01 0.82
C ASP A 71 -9.37 -5.98 0.77
N ILE A 72 -8.24 -5.65 1.41
CA ILE A 72 -7.07 -6.55 1.53
C ILE A 72 -7.46 -7.84 2.25
N VAL A 73 -8.20 -7.74 3.36
CA VAL A 73 -8.65 -8.90 4.14
C VAL A 73 -9.62 -9.77 3.33
N THR A 74 -10.58 -9.13 2.65
CA THR A 74 -11.56 -9.82 1.81
C THR A 74 -10.88 -10.52 0.64
N ALA A 75 -9.98 -9.82 -0.06
CA ALA A 75 -9.19 -10.38 -1.15
C ALA A 75 -8.31 -11.56 -0.69
N ALA A 76 -7.71 -11.47 0.50
CA ALA A 76 -6.89 -12.55 1.05
C ALA A 76 -7.71 -13.81 1.39
N LYS A 77 -8.96 -13.64 1.86
CA LYS A 77 -9.88 -14.74 2.20
C LYS A 77 -10.42 -15.42 0.94
N GLU A 78 -10.87 -14.63 -0.02
CA GLU A 78 -11.51 -15.11 -1.25
C GLU A 78 -10.50 -15.48 -2.36
N ASN A 79 -9.20 -15.27 -2.13
CA ASN A 79 -8.14 -15.32 -3.16
C ASN A 79 -8.44 -14.41 -4.37
N ASP A 80 -9.13 -13.29 -4.14
CA ASP A 80 -9.44 -12.34 -5.19
C ASP A 80 -8.20 -11.52 -5.54
N THR A 81 -7.60 -11.87 -6.67
CA THR A 81 -6.38 -11.20 -7.10
C THR A 81 -6.62 -9.80 -7.65
N VAL A 82 -7.80 -9.53 -8.23
CA VAL A 82 -8.12 -8.21 -8.79
C VAL A 82 -8.33 -7.23 -7.64
N LEU A 83 -9.10 -7.62 -6.62
CA LEU A 83 -9.31 -6.81 -5.43
C LEU A 83 -8.00 -6.57 -4.65
N MET A 84 -7.13 -7.60 -4.53
CA MET A 84 -5.83 -7.42 -3.89
C MET A 84 -4.90 -6.48 -4.68
N LEU A 85 -4.96 -6.50 -6.01
CA LEU A 85 -4.18 -5.57 -6.84
C LEU A 85 -4.66 -4.15 -6.61
N ASP A 86 -5.97 -3.92 -6.71
CA ASP A 86 -6.56 -2.61 -6.51
C ASP A 86 -6.23 -2.05 -5.12
N ALA A 87 -6.47 -2.83 -4.07
CA ALA A 87 -6.23 -2.39 -2.70
C ALA A 87 -4.75 -2.13 -2.39
N LEU A 88 -3.80 -2.80 -3.06
CA LEU A 88 -2.37 -2.59 -2.85
C LEU A 88 -1.78 -1.51 -3.76
N GLU A 89 -1.99 -1.60 -5.07
CA GLU A 89 -1.36 -0.72 -6.07
C GLU A 89 -2.08 0.61 -6.21
N SER A 90 -3.42 0.62 -6.15
CA SER A 90 -4.24 1.84 -6.22
C SER A 90 -4.65 2.34 -4.82
N GLY A 91 -4.67 1.47 -3.82
CA GLY A 91 -5.02 1.84 -2.44
C GLY A 91 -3.80 2.22 -1.60
N ILE A 92 -3.16 1.23 -0.98
CA ILE A 92 -2.06 1.44 -0.03
C ILE A 92 -0.90 2.23 -0.66
N SER A 93 -0.52 1.93 -1.91
CA SER A 93 0.61 2.59 -2.57
C SER A 93 0.43 4.11 -2.63
N GLU A 94 -0.77 4.61 -2.96
CA GLU A 94 -1.08 6.04 -3.01
C GLU A 94 -0.85 6.71 -1.65
N TYR A 95 -1.32 6.08 -0.57
CA TYR A 95 -1.06 6.56 0.79
C TYR A 95 0.43 6.62 1.13
N LEU A 96 1.21 5.62 0.71
CA LEU A 96 2.66 5.63 0.96
C LEU A 96 3.34 6.79 0.24
N THR A 97 2.90 7.16 -0.97
CA THR A 97 3.50 8.28 -1.72
C THR A 97 3.41 9.61 -0.98
N MET A 98 2.38 9.82 -0.15
CA MET A 98 2.21 11.05 0.65
C MET A 98 3.36 11.26 1.65
N PHE A 99 4.10 10.21 2.00
CA PHE A 99 5.18 10.22 2.99
C PHE A 99 6.56 9.93 2.40
N VAL A 100 6.65 9.80 1.07
CA VAL A 100 7.91 9.58 0.36
C VAL A 100 8.28 10.88 -0.36
N PRO A 101 9.48 11.44 -0.12
CA PRO A 101 9.92 12.69 -0.77
C PRO A 101 9.91 12.57 -2.29
N GLU A 102 9.55 13.64 -3.00
CA GLU A 102 9.50 13.65 -4.47
C GLU A 102 10.84 13.27 -5.12
N GLU A 103 11.96 13.65 -4.48
CA GLU A 103 13.32 13.34 -4.94
C GLU A 103 13.60 11.82 -4.95
N TYR A 104 12.88 11.04 -4.15
CA TYR A 104 12.98 9.59 -4.18
C TYR A 104 12.49 9.00 -5.51
N PHE A 105 11.51 9.65 -6.13
CA PHE A 105 10.98 9.28 -7.45
C PHE A 105 11.84 9.87 -8.57
N ALA A 106 12.54 10.97 -8.32
CA ALA A 106 13.47 11.58 -9.27
C ALA A 106 14.66 10.64 -9.56
N GLY A 107 14.68 10.04 -10.74
CA GLY A 107 15.70 9.08 -11.18
C GLY A 107 15.23 7.62 -11.21
N LYS A 108 14.10 7.32 -10.55
CA LYS A 108 13.37 6.07 -10.75
C LYS A 108 12.32 6.30 -11.84
N LYS A 109 12.74 6.24 -13.11
CA LYS A 109 11.79 6.01 -14.22
C LYS A 109 11.20 4.61 -14.07
N VAL A 110 10.30 4.41 -13.12
CA VAL A 110 9.63 3.13 -12.93
C VAL A 110 8.15 3.38 -12.59
N LEU A 111 7.35 3.29 -13.65
CA LEU A 111 6.05 2.63 -13.67
C LEU A 111 4.94 3.18 -12.77
N VAL A 112 4.74 4.49 -12.76
CA VAL A 112 3.38 5.02 -12.56
C VAL A 112 2.81 5.17 -13.97
N GLN A 113 2.03 4.17 -14.41
CA GLN A 113 1.12 4.35 -15.56
C GLN A 113 -0.20 4.88 -15.04
#